data_AF-A0AAJ7RY05-F1
#
_entry.id   AF-A0AAJ7RY05-F1
#
_cell.length_a   1.000
_cell.length_b   1.000
_cell.length_c   1.000
_cell.angle_alpha   90.00
_cell.angle_beta   90.00
_cell.angle_gamma   90.00
#
_symmetry.space_group_name_H-M   'P 1'
#
loop_
_entity.id
_entity.type
_entity.pdbx_description
1 polymer ?
#
loop_
_entity_poly.entity_id
_entity_poly.type
_entity_poly.pdbx_seq_one_letter_code
_entity_poly.pdbx_strand_id
1 'polypeptide(L)'
;MLVYVRERSQSSLDSDAQLPYSCEQTESAPSNSSIMQLVREIEDNQKTLTQVMERINVNQKVPRPPYFPLKRLKDFIDVDQINDEQFSDLVAYYKSLGGVTLEEAVTISLNESMTEYVISHLTWLGDRYGTEALNVSKITSAIYEAMKGNNHFDPPTKSEFKIAMVAALKDIWYGRTAGKARRNVTQRDLWDDDE
;
A
#
# COMPACT_ATOMS: atom_id res chain seq x y z
N MET A 1 -8.74 74.96 64.07
CA MET A 1 -7.53 74.73 64.90
C MET A 1 -6.35 74.62 63.95
N LEU A 2 -5.48 75.63 63.89
CA LEU A 2 -4.21 75.72 64.65
C LEU A 2 -3.24 74.59 64.19
N VAL A 3 -2.01 74.78 63.68
CA VAL A 3 -1.05 75.91 63.67
C VAL A 3 -0.01 75.69 62.55
N TYR A 4 0.63 76.78 62.13
CA TYR A 4 1.84 76.96 61.31
C TYR A 4 3.11 76.15 61.71
N VAL A 5 4.10 76.14 60.78
CA VAL A 5 5.59 76.35 60.91
C VAL A 5 6.34 75.39 59.94
N ARG A 6 6.89 75.79 58.78
CA ARG A 6 8.12 76.57 58.44
C ARG A 6 9.42 75.86 58.92
N GLU A 7 10.34 75.42 58.06
CA GLU A 7 11.54 76.14 57.58
C GLU A 7 12.40 75.18 56.69
N ARG A 8 12.90 75.61 55.52
CA ARG A 8 14.30 76.05 55.21
C ARG A 8 15.36 74.95 55.49
N SER A 9 16.35 74.62 54.66
CA SER A 9 17.09 75.29 53.57
C SER A 9 17.98 74.25 52.84
N GLN A 10 18.37 74.55 51.59
CA GLN A 10 19.72 74.44 50.94
C GLN A 10 20.54 73.14 51.12
N SER A 11 21.25 72.54 50.15
CA SER A 11 22.13 73.06 49.08
C SER A 11 22.84 71.88 48.36
N SER A 12 23.45 72.17 47.20
CA SER A 12 24.66 71.53 46.63
C SER A 12 24.49 70.15 45.99
N LEU A 13 24.55 70.01 44.65
CA LEU A 13 25.75 69.89 43.80
C LEU A 13 26.71 68.73 44.17
N ASP A 14 26.76 67.82 43.21
CA ASP A 14 27.82 66.90 42.73
C ASP A 14 28.20 65.60 43.45
N SER A 15 28.40 64.62 42.55
CA SER A 15 29.31 63.46 42.58
C SER A 15 28.83 62.09 43.07
N ASP A 16 28.81 61.18 42.08
CA ASP A 16 29.27 59.79 42.11
C ASP A 16 28.67 58.80 43.11
N ALA A 17 27.86 57.87 42.59
CA ALA A 17 27.86 56.49 43.04
C ALA A 17 27.39 55.55 41.93
N GLN A 18 28.34 54.73 41.45
CA GLN A 18 28.15 53.55 40.62
C GLN A 18 26.93 52.70 41.03
N LEU A 19 26.18 52.24 40.02
CA LEU A 19 25.42 50.99 40.08
C LEU A 19 25.99 50.01 39.03
N PRO A 20 25.95 48.69 39.30
CA PRO A 20 26.83 47.72 38.66
C PRO A 20 26.22 47.12 37.39
N TYR A 21 27.12 46.80 36.45
CA TYR A 21 26.92 45.93 35.29
C TYR A 21 26.27 44.58 35.65
N SER A 22 25.28 44.15 34.86
CA SER A 22 25.03 42.77 34.41
C SER A 22 23.64 42.73 33.74
N CYS A 23 23.36 42.04 32.65
CA CYS A 23 24.10 41.18 31.75
C CYS A 23 23.29 41.26 30.45
N GLU A 24 23.83 41.83 29.37
CA GLU A 24 23.24 41.64 28.05
C GLU A 24 23.50 40.18 27.67
N GLN A 25 22.53 39.31 27.90
CA GLN A 25 22.43 38.08 27.15
C GLN A 25 22.04 38.48 25.73
N THR A 26 23.05 38.80 24.92
CA THR A 26 22.90 38.66 23.48
C THR A 26 22.83 37.15 23.24
N GLU A 27 21.62 36.59 23.26
CA GLU A 27 21.35 35.35 22.53
C GLU A 27 21.73 35.64 21.08
N SER A 28 22.99 35.33 20.73
CA SER A 28 23.50 35.53 19.39
C SER A 28 22.62 34.70 18.47
N ALA A 29 21.85 35.37 17.61
CA ALA A 29 21.04 34.71 16.60
C ALA A 29 21.90 33.65 15.89
N PRO A 30 21.43 32.39 15.79
CA PRO A 30 22.22 31.34 15.18
C PRO A 30 22.66 31.80 13.79
N SER A 31 23.97 31.77 13.55
CA SER A 31 24.55 32.12 12.26
C SER A 31 23.81 31.37 11.15
N ASN A 32 23.52 32.03 10.03
CA ASN A 32 22.88 31.40 8.86
C ASN A 32 23.61 30.11 8.42
N SER A 33 24.93 30.01 8.68
CA SER A 33 25.70 28.79 8.46
C SER A 33 25.26 27.63 9.36
N SER A 34 24.97 27.90 10.63
CA SER A 34 24.50 26.92 11.60
C SER A 34 23.08 26.45 11.28
N ILE A 35 22.21 27.38 10.83
CA ILE A 35 20.86 27.06 10.35
C ILE A 35 20.91 26.15 9.12
N MET A 36 21.73 26.49 8.11
CA MET A 36 21.87 25.69 6.88
C MET A 36 22.50 24.31 7.12
N GLN A 37 23.28 24.16 8.19
CA GLN A 37 23.86 22.88 8.58
C GLN A 37 22.80 21.98 9.22
N LEU A 38 21.96 22.54 10.10
CA LEU A 38 20.82 21.83 10.69
C LEU A 38 19.77 21.42 9.64
N VAL A 39 19.48 22.27 8.66
CA VAL A 39 18.53 21.92 7.58
C VAL A 39 19.03 20.72 6.77
N ARG A 40 20.32 20.69 6.41
CA ARG A 40 20.90 19.54 5.70
C ARG A 40 20.86 18.26 6.53
N GLU A 41 21.12 18.35 7.82
CA GLU A 41 21.06 17.20 8.72
C GLU A 41 19.62 16.68 8.87
N ILE A 42 18.62 17.58 8.93
CA ILE A 42 17.21 17.21 8.92
C ILE A 42 16.81 16.54 7.60
N GLU A 43 17.24 17.07 6.46
CA GLU A 43 16.97 16.50 5.14
C GLU A 43 17.59 15.10 5.00
N ASP A 44 18.84 14.91 5.44
CA ASP A 44 19.50 13.60 5.43
C ASP A 44 18.84 12.62 6.40
N ASN A 45 18.42 13.07 7.58
CA ASN A 45 17.69 12.25 8.54
C ASN A 45 16.31 11.84 8.00
N GLN A 46 15.60 12.73 7.31
CA GLN A 46 14.34 12.40 6.66
C GLN A 46 14.54 11.38 5.54
N LYS A 47 15.58 11.56 4.73
CA LYS A 47 15.91 10.65 3.63
C LYS A 47 16.29 9.26 4.13
N THR A 48 17.09 9.18 5.20
CA THR A 48 17.46 7.92 5.83
C THR A 48 16.27 7.25 6.51
N LEU A 49 15.40 7.98 7.21
CA LEU A 49 14.15 7.44 7.76
C LEU A 49 13.24 6.87 6.67
N THR A 50 13.07 7.59 5.56
CA THR A 50 12.28 7.12 4.41
C THR A 50 12.86 5.83 3.84
N GLN A 51 14.18 5.77 3.66
CA GLN A 51 14.87 4.58 3.14
C GLN A 51 14.81 3.39 4.12
N VAL A 52 14.87 3.64 5.43
CA VAL A 52 14.71 2.60 6.46
C VAL A 52 13.28 2.10 6.52
N MET A 53 12.28 2.99 6.43
CA MET A 53 10.86 2.62 6.34
C MET A 53 10.59 1.78 5.08
N GLU A 54 11.13 2.16 3.93
CA GLU A 54 11.04 1.35 2.70
C GLU A 54 11.64 -0.04 2.92
N ARG A 55 12.83 -0.15 3.51
CA ARG A 55 13.51 -1.43 3.81
C ARG A 55 12.77 -2.29 4.83
N ILE A 56 12.15 -1.69 5.85
CA ILE A 56 11.35 -2.40 6.86
C ILE A 56 10.02 -2.86 6.25
N ASN A 57 9.41 -2.05 5.39
CA ASN A 57 8.14 -2.36 4.73
C ASN A 57 8.26 -3.56 3.76
N VAL A 58 9.46 -3.83 3.21
CA VAL A 58 9.70 -5.04 2.39
C VAL A 58 9.50 -6.35 3.19
N ASN A 59 9.62 -6.30 4.52
CA ASN A 59 9.50 -7.47 5.40
C ASN A 59 8.15 -7.59 6.11
N GLN A 60 7.24 -6.61 5.99
CA GLN A 60 5.87 -6.80 6.44
C GLN A 60 5.13 -7.62 5.37
N LYS A 61 4.84 -8.89 5.69
CA LYS A 61 3.88 -9.68 4.91
C LYS A 61 2.57 -8.89 4.88
N VAL A 62 2.23 -8.34 3.71
CA VAL A 62 0.92 -7.71 3.51
C VAL A 62 -0.14 -8.76 3.87
N PRO A 63 -1.02 -8.48 4.85
CA PRO A 63 -1.95 -9.48 5.33
C PRO A 63 -2.92 -9.85 4.20
N ARG A 64 -3.18 -11.15 4.08
CA ARG A 64 -4.19 -11.64 3.14
C ARG A 64 -5.57 -11.10 3.54
N PRO A 65 -6.37 -10.59 2.59
CA PRO A 65 -7.74 -10.18 2.86
C PRO A 65 -8.55 -11.32 3.51
N PRO A 66 -9.34 -11.05 4.57
CA PRO A 66 -9.99 -12.09 5.37
C PRO A 66 -11.06 -12.88 4.59
N TYR A 67 -11.57 -12.32 3.50
CA TYR A 67 -12.56 -12.95 2.62
C TYR A 67 -11.94 -13.84 1.53
N PHE A 68 -10.60 -13.93 1.44
CA PHE A 68 -9.94 -14.79 0.47
C PHE A 68 -9.63 -16.20 0.99
N PRO A 69 -9.67 -17.23 0.12
CA PRO A 69 -10.16 -17.17 -1.26
C PRO A 69 -11.70 -17.15 -1.31
N LEU A 70 -12.28 -16.45 -2.29
CA LEU A 70 -13.73 -16.42 -2.50
C LEU A 70 -14.24 -17.80 -2.90
N LYS A 71 -15.20 -18.33 -2.14
CA LYS A 71 -15.74 -19.69 -2.31
C LYS A 71 -17.08 -19.71 -3.02
N ARG A 72 -17.84 -18.62 -2.94
CA ARG A 72 -19.16 -18.48 -3.56
C ARG A 72 -19.15 -17.31 -4.53
N LEU A 73 -19.98 -17.41 -5.56
CA LEU A 73 -20.18 -16.30 -6.51
C LEU A 73 -20.75 -15.05 -5.83
N LYS A 74 -21.55 -15.22 -4.77
CA LYS A 74 -22.02 -14.12 -3.95
C LYS A 74 -20.87 -13.35 -3.29
N ASP A 75 -19.85 -14.05 -2.77
CA ASP A 75 -18.71 -13.42 -2.13
C ASP A 75 -17.96 -12.52 -3.15
N PHE A 76 -17.91 -12.92 -4.42
CA PHE A 76 -17.34 -12.11 -5.50
C PHE A 76 -18.12 -10.81 -5.73
N ILE A 77 -19.46 -10.88 -5.75
CA ILE A 77 -20.32 -9.70 -5.91
C ILE A 77 -20.21 -8.77 -4.69
N ASP A 78 -20.13 -9.33 -3.49
CA ASP A 78 -20.02 -8.57 -2.25
C ASP A 78 -18.69 -7.78 -2.17
N VAL A 79 -17.62 -8.24 -2.85
CA VAL A 79 -16.35 -7.51 -2.95
C VAL A 79 -16.49 -6.18 -3.70
N ASP A 80 -17.48 -6.02 -4.58
CA ASP A 80 -17.69 -4.71 -5.24
C ASP A 80 -18.17 -3.63 -4.26
N GLN A 81 -18.61 -4.01 -3.06
CA GLN A 81 -19.06 -3.10 -2.01
C GLN A 81 -17.95 -2.65 -1.04
N ILE A 82 -16.69 -3.07 -1.23
CA ILE A 82 -15.58 -2.64 -0.36
C ILE A 82 -15.33 -1.14 -0.46
N ASN A 83 -14.86 -0.51 0.62
CA ASN A 83 -14.49 0.91 0.61
C ASN A 83 -13.10 1.17 -0.01
N ASP A 84 -12.70 2.44 -0.08
CA ASP A 84 -11.43 2.85 -0.72
C ASP A 84 -10.20 2.35 0.04
N GLU A 85 -10.26 2.28 1.37
CA GLU A 85 -9.17 1.76 2.23
C GLU A 85 -8.97 0.26 1.96
N GLN A 86 -10.05 -0.51 1.99
CA GLN A 86 -10.05 -1.93 1.65
C GLN A 86 -9.60 -2.19 0.22
N PHE A 87 -9.94 -1.30 -0.72
CA PHE A 87 -9.45 -1.38 -2.09
C PHE A 87 -7.92 -1.15 -2.16
N SER A 88 -7.41 -0.17 -1.41
CA SER A 88 -5.97 0.09 -1.33
C SER A 88 -5.20 -1.09 -0.75
N ASP A 89 -5.72 -1.68 0.34
CA ASP A 89 -5.18 -2.89 0.95
C ASP A 89 -5.18 -4.08 -0.03
N LEU A 90 -6.25 -4.22 -0.80
CA LEU A 90 -6.37 -5.25 -1.82
C LEU A 90 -5.32 -5.07 -2.94
N VAL A 91 -5.09 -3.84 -3.39
CA VAL A 91 -4.02 -3.52 -4.36
C VAL A 91 -2.65 -3.84 -3.77
N ALA A 92 -2.40 -3.46 -2.51
CA ALA A 92 -1.14 -3.75 -1.83
C ALA A 92 -0.91 -5.26 -1.70
N TYR A 93 -1.96 -6.03 -1.38
CA TYR A 93 -1.90 -7.49 -1.32
C TYR A 93 -1.50 -8.08 -2.67
N TYR A 94 -2.16 -7.71 -3.76
CA TYR A 94 -1.81 -8.22 -5.09
C TYR A 94 -0.39 -7.82 -5.52
N LYS A 95 0.08 -6.61 -5.18
CA LYS A 95 1.48 -6.22 -5.42
C LYS A 95 2.46 -7.14 -4.70
N SER A 96 2.12 -7.57 -3.48
CA SER A 96 2.98 -8.45 -2.68
C SER A 96 3.08 -9.87 -3.23
N LEU A 97 2.12 -10.33 -4.05
CA LEU A 97 2.15 -11.65 -4.68
C LEU A 97 3.24 -11.74 -5.76
N GLY A 98 3.56 -10.63 -6.43
CA GLY A 98 4.58 -10.56 -7.46
C GLY A 98 4.21 -11.29 -8.75
N GLY A 99 5.22 -11.94 -9.35
CA GLY A 99 5.16 -12.60 -10.66
C GLY A 99 6.16 -11.99 -11.63
N VAL A 100 6.88 -12.85 -12.37
CA VAL A 100 7.97 -12.44 -13.26
C VAL A 100 7.41 -11.90 -14.57
N THR A 101 6.31 -12.48 -15.04
CA THR A 101 5.59 -12.03 -16.23
C THR A 101 4.19 -11.55 -15.88
N LEU A 102 3.59 -10.74 -16.76
CA LEU A 102 2.21 -10.28 -16.61
C LEU A 102 1.22 -11.45 -16.49
N GLU A 103 1.38 -12.48 -17.33
CA GLU A 103 0.51 -13.65 -17.36
C GLU A 103 0.58 -14.44 -16.05
N GLU A 104 1.79 -14.65 -15.53
CA GLU A 104 2.01 -15.33 -14.26
C GLU A 104 1.41 -14.52 -13.10
N ALA A 105 1.71 -13.22 -13.03
CA ALA A 105 1.24 -12.35 -11.96
C ALA A 105 -0.30 -12.27 -11.91
N VAL A 106 -0.95 -12.19 -13.07
CA VAL A 106 -2.41 -12.25 -13.21
C VAL A 106 -2.96 -13.60 -12.76
N THR A 107 -2.35 -14.69 -13.18
CA THR A 107 -2.78 -16.05 -12.84
C THR A 107 -2.68 -16.33 -11.34
N ILE A 108 -1.56 -15.92 -10.71
CA ILE A 108 -1.38 -15.99 -9.26
C ILE A 108 -2.47 -15.17 -8.54
N SER A 109 -2.71 -13.93 -9.00
CA SER A 109 -3.71 -13.05 -8.39
C SER A 109 -5.13 -13.65 -8.44
N LEU A 110 -5.51 -14.26 -9.56
CA LEU A 110 -6.80 -14.93 -9.70
C LEU A 110 -6.92 -16.16 -8.78
N ASN A 111 -5.90 -17.02 -8.75
CA ASN A 111 -5.90 -18.22 -7.93
C ASN A 111 -5.85 -17.92 -6.42
N GLU A 112 -5.19 -16.83 -6.01
CA GLU A 112 -5.14 -16.41 -4.62
C GLU A 112 -6.43 -15.74 -4.14
N SER A 113 -7.12 -15.04 -5.04
CA SER A 113 -8.35 -14.31 -4.73
C SER A 113 -9.59 -15.20 -4.76
N MET A 114 -9.65 -16.18 -5.64
CA MET A 114 -10.86 -16.94 -5.93
C MET A 114 -10.57 -18.43 -6.04
N THR A 115 -11.52 -19.24 -5.58
CA THR A 115 -11.48 -20.67 -5.87
C THR A 115 -11.74 -20.94 -7.35
N GLU A 116 -11.23 -22.08 -7.85
CA GLU A 116 -11.48 -22.52 -9.23
C GLU A 116 -12.98 -22.57 -9.56
N TYR A 117 -13.82 -22.92 -8.57
CA TYR A 117 -15.28 -22.91 -8.68
C TYR A 117 -15.83 -21.53 -9.00
N VAL A 118 -15.39 -20.48 -8.28
CA VAL A 118 -15.84 -19.12 -8.56
C VAL A 118 -15.37 -18.70 -9.95
N ILE A 119 -14.10 -18.92 -10.28
CA ILE A 119 -13.52 -18.54 -11.57
C ILE A 119 -14.25 -19.18 -12.76
N SER A 120 -14.77 -20.41 -12.63
CA SER A 120 -15.55 -21.03 -13.72
C SER A 120 -16.91 -20.42 -13.99
N HIS A 121 -17.44 -19.62 -13.08
CA HIS A 121 -18.72 -18.93 -13.24
C HIS A 121 -18.56 -17.47 -13.69
N LEU A 122 -17.32 -17.04 -13.91
CA LEU A 122 -17.00 -15.70 -14.39
C LEU A 122 -16.67 -15.78 -15.87
N THR A 123 -17.01 -14.74 -16.62
CA THR A 123 -16.47 -14.52 -17.96
C THR A 123 -16.00 -13.08 -18.08
N TRP A 124 -15.19 -12.76 -19.09
CA TRP A 124 -14.67 -11.38 -19.22
C TRP A 124 -15.78 -10.33 -19.36
N LEU A 125 -16.85 -10.61 -20.11
CA LEU A 125 -17.97 -9.68 -20.34
C LEU A 125 -19.25 -10.06 -19.60
N GLY A 126 -19.25 -11.19 -18.86
CA GLY A 126 -20.47 -11.82 -18.39
C GLY A 126 -21.27 -12.46 -19.54
N ASP A 127 -22.38 -13.09 -19.20
CA ASP A 127 -23.38 -13.50 -20.16
C ASP A 127 -24.81 -13.26 -19.66
N ARG A 128 -25.74 -13.37 -20.60
CA ARG A 128 -27.19 -13.28 -20.39
C ARG A 128 -27.80 -14.53 -19.75
N TYR A 129 -26.99 -15.54 -19.42
CA TYR A 129 -27.39 -16.82 -18.85
C TYR A 129 -26.93 -16.99 -17.39
N GLY A 130 -26.37 -15.93 -16.78
CA GLY A 130 -26.02 -15.89 -15.36
C GLY A 130 -24.54 -16.02 -15.03
N THR A 131 -23.63 -15.87 -16.01
CA THR A 131 -22.20 -15.67 -15.69
C THR A 131 -21.89 -14.21 -15.39
N GLU A 132 -21.18 -13.97 -14.29
CA GLU A 132 -20.84 -12.63 -13.84
C GLU A 132 -19.68 -12.06 -14.66
N ALA A 133 -19.72 -10.74 -14.88
CA ALA A 133 -18.74 -10.02 -15.67
C ALA A 133 -17.50 -9.67 -14.83
N LEU A 134 -16.36 -10.23 -15.19
CA LEU A 134 -15.11 -9.98 -14.46
C LEU A 134 -14.55 -8.57 -14.74
N ASN A 135 -14.68 -8.05 -15.96
CA ASN A 135 -14.05 -6.80 -16.39
C ASN A 135 -14.46 -5.55 -15.58
N VAL A 136 -15.66 -5.56 -14.99
CA VAL A 136 -16.20 -4.43 -14.20
C VAL A 136 -15.96 -4.56 -12.70
N SER A 137 -15.44 -5.71 -12.25
CA SER A 137 -15.24 -5.97 -10.81
C SER A 137 -14.09 -5.16 -10.21
N LYS A 138 -14.24 -4.81 -8.93
CA LYS A 138 -13.16 -4.21 -8.12
C LYS A 138 -11.95 -5.12 -8.01
N ILE A 139 -12.13 -6.43 -8.03
CA ILE A 139 -11.02 -7.40 -8.07
C ILE A 139 -10.16 -7.15 -9.31
N THR A 140 -10.78 -7.03 -10.48
CA THR A 140 -10.04 -6.80 -11.73
C THR A 140 -9.36 -5.43 -11.74
N SER A 141 -10.03 -4.39 -11.24
CA SER A 141 -9.40 -3.08 -11.07
C SER A 141 -8.21 -3.13 -10.12
N ALA A 142 -8.32 -3.82 -8.99
CA ALA A 142 -7.25 -3.93 -8.02
C ALA A 142 -6.05 -4.71 -8.56
N ILE A 143 -6.29 -5.81 -9.28
CA ILE A 143 -5.22 -6.56 -9.96
C ILE A 143 -4.53 -5.66 -10.99
N TYR A 144 -5.28 -4.92 -11.82
CA TYR A 144 -4.69 -4.02 -12.82
C TYR A 144 -3.83 -2.93 -12.18
N GLU A 145 -4.30 -2.29 -11.12
CA GLU A 145 -3.54 -1.29 -10.35
C GLU A 145 -2.28 -1.89 -9.72
N ALA A 146 -2.35 -3.15 -9.28
CA ALA A 146 -1.19 -3.86 -8.77
C ALA A 146 -0.16 -4.16 -9.87
N MET A 147 -0.59 -4.64 -11.03
CA MET A 147 0.31 -4.97 -12.14
C MET A 147 1.09 -3.75 -12.66
N LYS A 148 0.48 -2.56 -12.67
CA LYS A 148 1.19 -1.31 -13.04
C LYS A 148 2.35 -0.96 -12.11
N GLY A 149 2.35 -1.47 -10.89
CA GLY A 149 3.39 -1.23 -9.89
C GLY A 149 4.36 -2.41 -9.70
N ASN A 150 4.34 -3.41 -10.58
CA ASN A 150 5.28 -4.52 -10.53
C ASN A 150 6.61 -4.12 -11.19
N ASN A 151 7.74 -4.40 -10.55
CA ASN A 151 9.08 -4.03 -11.03
C ASN A 151 9.68 -5.01 -12.05
N HIS A 152 9.03 -6.15 -12.30
CA HIS A 152 9.57 -7.20 -13.20
C HIS A 152 9.22 -6.99 -14.67
N PHE A 153 8.21 -6.18 -14.98
CA PHE A 153 7.74 -5.90 -16.33
C PHE A 153 7.24 -4.46 -16.45
N ASP A 154 7.21 -3.93 -17.67
CA ASP A 154 6.69 -2.59 -17.93
C ASP A 154 5.17 -2.51 -17.63
N PRO A 155 4.67 -1.35 -17.16
CA PRO A 155 3.26 -1.19 -16.84
C PRO A 155 2.36 -1.60 -18.02
N PRO A 156 1.45 -2.58 -17.83
CA PRO A 156 0.71 -3.15 -18.94
C PRO A 156 -0.37 -2.21 -19.46
N THR A 157 -0.56 -2.19 -20.78
CA THR A 157 -1.74 -1.57 -21.39
C THR A 157 -3.01 -2.32 -21.01
N LYS A 158 -4.16 -1.66 -21.08
CA LYS A 158 -5.46 -2.30 -20.81
C LYS A 158 -5.72 -3.50 -21.74
N SER A 159 -5.23 -3.44 -22.98
CA SER A 159 -5.32 -4.53 -23.96
C SER A 159 -4.49 -5.74 -23.56
N GLU A 160 -3.23 -5.55 -23.18
CA GLU A 160 -2.34 -6.65 -22.74
C GLU A 160 -2.86 -7.29 -21.46
N PHE A 161 -3.27 -6.47 -20.50
CA PHE A 161 -3.89 -6.96 -19.28
C PHE A 161 -5.15 -7.78 -19.56
N LYS A 162 -6.03 -7.30 -20.45
CA LYS A 162 -7.21 -8.06 -20.87
C LYS A 162 -6.83 -9.40 -21.50
N ILE A 163 -5.82 -9.42 -22.37
CA ILE A 163 -5.35 -10.67 -23.01
C ILE A 163 -4.88 -11.66 -21.94
N ALA A 164 -4.04 -11.21 -20.99
CA ALA A 164 -3.56 -12.04 -19.89
C ALA A 164 -4.69 -12.56 -18.99
N MET A 165 -5.65 -11.71 -18.62
CA MET A 165 -6.82 -12.11 -17.82
C MET A 165 -7.68 -13.15 -18.55
N VAL A 166 -7.96 -12.94 -19.83
CA VAL A 166 -8.75 -13.89 -20.64
C VAL A 166 -8.00 -15.22 -20.82
N ALA A 167 -6.67 -15.18 -21.00
CA ALA A 167 -5.84 -16.38 -21.06
C ALA A 167 -5.92 -17.16 -19.73
N ALA A 168 -5.74 -16.49 -18.60
CA ALA A 168 -5.84 -17.12 -17.27
C ALA A 168 -7.22 -17.75 -17.01
N LEU A 169 -8.31 -17.09 -17.42
CA LEU A 169 -9.67 -17.67 -17.34
C LEU A 169 -9.79 -18.94 -18.19
N LYS A 170 -9.29 -18.90 -19.42
CA LYS A 170 -9.33 -20.04 -20.35
C LYS A 170 -8.53 -21.21 -19.82
N ASP A 171 -7.34 -20.99 -19.28
CA ASP A 171 -6.50 -22.05 -18.72
C ASP A 171 -7.22 -22.81 -17.60
N ILE A 172 -7.97 -22.09 -16.76
CA ILE A 172 -8.77 -22.68 -15.69
C ILE A 172 -9.99 -23.46 -16.23
N TRP A 173 -10.62 -22.99 -17.30
CA TRP A 173 -11.72 -23.73 -17.94
C TRP A 173 -11.23 -24.98 -18.66
N TYR A 174 -10.18 -24.86 -19.47
CA TYR A 174 -9.62 -25.97 -20.26
C TYR A 174 -8.82 -26.97 -19.41
N GLY A 175 -8.24 -26.52 -18.29
CA GLY A 175 -7.62 -27.39 -17.29
C GLY A 175 -8.58 -28.43 -16.70
N ARG A 176 -9.88 -28.12 -16.61
CA ARG A 176 -10.92 -29.10 -16.25
C ARG A 176 -11.14 -30.18 -17.31
N THR A 177 -11.09 -29.80 -18.59
CA THR A 177 -11.31 -30.73 -19.70
C THR A 177 -10.14 -31.70 -19.84
N ALA A 178 -8.90 -31.21 -19.69
CA ALA A 178 -7.70 -32.04 -19.67
C ALA A 178 -7.57 -32.88 -18.38
N GLY A 179 -7.94 -32.34 -17.23
CA GLY A 179 -7.91 -33.07 -15.95
C GLY A 179 -8.91 -34.22 -15.85
N LYS A 180 -10.06 -34.13 -16.53
CA LYS A 180 -11.00 -35.27 -16.69
C LYS A 180 -10.43 -36.35 -17.61
N ALA A 181 -9.71 -35.97 -18.68
CA ALA A 181 -9.02 -36.93 -19.54
C ALA A 181 -7.89 -37.66 -18.81
N ARG A 182 -7.14 -36.98 -17.92
CA ARG A 182 -6.06 -37.59 -17.14
C ARG A 182 -6.54 -38.46 -15.98
N ARG A 183 -7.62 -38.07 -15.28
CA ARG A 183 -8.19 -38.90 -14.19
C ARG A 183 -8.83 -40.20 -14.69
N ASN A 184 -9.33 -40.23 -15.92
CA ASN A 184 -9.88 -41.45 -16.52
C ASN A 184 -8.80 -42.40 -17.10
N VAL A 185 -7.55 -41.95 -17.20
CA VAL A 185 -6.42 -42.78 -17.68
C VAL A 185 -5.64 -43.41 -16.53
N THR A 186 -5.73 -42.88 -15.30
CA THR A 186 -4.98 -43.40 -14.15
C THR A 186 -5.76 -44.44 -13.31
N GLN A 187 -7.00 -44.79 -13.67
CA GLN A 187 -7.80 -45.80 -12.95
C GLN A 187 -8.00 -47.11 -13.74
N ARG A 188 -7.32 -47.27 -14.88
CA ARG A 188 -7.14 -48.56 -15.56
C ARG A 188 -5.64 -48.79 -15.67
N ASP A 189 -5.20 -49.99 -15.29
CA ASP A 189 -3.82 -50.48 -15.33
C ASP A 189 -2.92 -50.04 -14.19
N LEU A 190 -2.92 -50.85 -13.12
CA LEU A 190 -1.66 -51.15 -12.44
C LEU A 190 -1.60 -52.50 -11.68
N TRP A 191 -2.63 -53.37 -11.70
CA TRP A 191 -2.58 -54.68 -11.00
C TRP A 191 -3.48 -55.79 -11.60
N ASP A 192 -3.81 -55.78 -12.89
CA ASP A 192 -4.43 -56.97 -13.53
C ASP A 192 -3.40 -57.66 -14.43
N ASP A 193 -2.40 -58.26 -13.80
CA ASP A 193 -1.68 -59.42 -14.32
C ASP A 193 -1.48 -60.39 -13.14
N ASP A 194 -1.64 -61.68 -13.44
CA ASP A 194 -1.50 -62.89 -12.61
C ASP A 194 -2.79 -63.42 -11.94
N GLU A 195 -3.56 -64.26 -12.66
CA GLU A 195 -3.37 -65.73 -12.76
C GLU A 195 -4.46 -66.41 -13.64
#